data_AF-A0A5N6QKL6-F1
#
_entry.id   AF-A0A5N6QKL6-F1
#
_cell.length_a   1.000
_cell.length_b   1.000
_cell.length_c   1.000
_cell.angle_alpha   90.00
_cell.angle_beta   90.00
_cell.angle_gamma   90.00
#
_symmetry.space_group_name_H-M   'P 1'
#
loop_
_entity.id
_entity.type
_entity.pdbx_description
1 polymer ?
#
loop_
_entity_poly.entity_id
_entity_poly.type
_entity_poly.pdbx_seq_one_letter_code
_entity_poly.pdbx_strand_id
1 'polypeptide(L)'
;MGKNFRIWIWTWLDANAQKLLDDMLEKTLVMVRDPIDVPNNDPEINEGGIHLFKNAPPGIVFDHIDELQPPRKRPRILPGKEIDQKSKKFKRQIQSVAVDAEDIMAAARNACQKSLARLEGKDAAAKAAAKREEERVAELKRIRGERWLPSIAREMQRNSHDCNLLRHSLPLLERSIK
;
A
#
# COMPACT_ATOMS: atom_id res chain seq x y z
N MET A 1 9.30 -0.65 56.62
CA MET A 1 9.63 0.51 55.76
C MET A 1 10.05 0.13 54.32
N GLY A 2 9.60 -1.00 53.72
CA GLY A 2 10.15 -1.48 52.44
C GLY A 2 9.24 -1.44 51.20
N LYS A 3 7.93 -1.18 51.35
CA LYS A 3 6.97 -1.22 50.23
C LYS A 3 6.88 0.11 49.48
N ASN A 4 6.89 1.23 50.20
CA ASN A 4 6.83 2.56 49.60
C ASN A 4 8.08 2.89 48.77
N PHE A 5 9.26 2.40 49.16
CA PHE A 5 10.50 2.66 48.44
C PHE A 5 10.55 1.97 47.05
N ARG A 6 10.07 0.72 46.95
CA ARG A 6 9.97 0.04 45.65
C ARG A 6 8.95 0.72 44.73
N ILE A 7 7.79 1.12 45.26
CA ILE A 7 6.77 1.84 44.47
C ILE A 7 7.36 3.14 43.93
N TRP A 8 8.08 3.91 44.77
CA TRP A 8 8.71 5.16 44.36
C TRP A 8 9.76 4.98 43.25
N ILE A 9 10.59 3.93 43.35
CA ILE A 9 11.57 3.58 42.32
C ILE A 9 10.88 3.20 41.00
N TRP A 10 9.84 2.36 41.06
CA TRP A 10 9.11 1.96 39.86
C TRP A 10 8.43 3.15 39.19
N THR A 11 7.77 4.03 39.95
CA THR A 11 7.13 5.24 39.39
C THR A 11 8.15 6.21 38.82
N TRP A 12 9.33 6.33 39.43
CA TRP A 12 10.39 7.22 38.94
C TRP A 12 11.04 6.68 37.65
N LEU A 13 11.25 5.37 37.57
CA LEU A 13 11.79 4.72 36.39
C LEU A 13 10.83 4.82 35.20
N ASP A 14 9.53 4.62 35.46
CA ASP A 14 8.48 4.68 34.43
C ASP A 14 8.32 6.10 33.88
N ALA A 15 8.33 7.11 34.76
CA ALA A 15 8.29 8.52 34.37
C ALA A 15 9.51 8.94 33.54
N ASN A 16 10.70 8.42 33.85
CA ASN A 16 11.91 8.69 33.07
C ASN A 16 11.91 7.98 31.71
N ALA A 17 11.38 6.75 31.65
CA ALA A 17 11.24 6.02 30.39
C ALA A 17 10.25 6.72 29.45
N GLN A 18 9.14 7.22 29.97
CA GLN A 18 8.15 8.00 29.21
C GLN A 18 8.75 9.30 28.68
N LYS A 19 9.48 10.05 29.51
CA LYS A 19 10.17 11.29 29.06
C LYS A 19 11.18 11.03 27.95
N LEU A 20 11.99 9.98 28.06
CA LEU A 20 12.97 9.63 27.02
C LEU A 20 12.30 9.26 25.71
N LEU A 21 11.16 8.57 25.78
CA LEU A 21 10.36 8.21 24.61
C LEU A 21 9.75 9.46 23.95
N ASP A 22 9.16 10.35 24.74
CA ASP A 22 8.59 11.61 24.25
C ASP A 22 9.66 12.49 23.59
N ASP A 23 10.83 12.64 24.22
CA ASP A 23 11.98 13.36 23.66
C ASP A 23 12.46 12.76 22.34
N MET A 24 12.43 11.43 22.21
CA MET A 24 12.78 10.76 20.95
C MET A 24 11.72 10.99 19.88
N LEU A 25 10.44 10.91 20.23
CA LEU A 25 9.35 11.12 19.27
C LEU A 25 9.33 12.57 18.78
N GLU A 26 9.52 13.56 19.66
CA GLU A 26 9.57 14.97 19.31
C GLU A 26 10.75 15.30 18.39
N LYS A 27 11.92 14.69 18.62
CA LYS A 27 13.12 14.89 17.77
C LYS A 27 13.03 14.21 16.42
N THR A 28 12.27 13.11 16.32
CA THR A 28 12.28 12.24 15.12
C THR A 28 11.03 12.40 14.26
N LEU A 29 9.90 12.84 14.82
CA LEU A 29 8.62 12.94 14.12
C LEU A 29 8.14 14.39 14.07
N VAL A 30 8.11 14.97 12.87
CA VAL A 30 7.32 16.19 12.59
C VAL A 30 5.88 15.75 12.35
N MET A 31 5.01 15.93 13.35
CA MET A 31 3.58 15.70 13.18
C MET A 31 2.98 16.77 12.27
N VAL A 32 2.85 16.46 10.98
CA VAL A 32 1.96 17.19 10.07
C VAL A 32 0.52 16.81 10.46
N ARG A 33 -0.08 17.62 11.34
CA ARG A 33 -1.50 17.51 11.69
C ARG A 33 -2.33 18.12 10.56
N ASP A 34 -2.55 17.37 9.50
CA ASP A 34 -3.74 17.60 8.69
C ASP A 34 -4.93 16.96 9.42
N PRO A 35 -6.00 17.71 9.75
CA PRO A 35 -7.20 17.12 10.32
C PRO A 35 -7.86 16.25 9.26
N ILE A 36 -7.67 14.93 9.36
CA ILE A 36 -8.50 13.99 8.63
C ILE A 36 -9.79 13.89 9.44
N ASP A 37 -10.85 14.53 8.96
CA ASP A 37 -12.22 14.27 9.42
C ASP A 37 -12.51 12.78 9.17
N VAL A 38 -12.41 11.99 10.23
CA VAL A 38 -12.91 10.62 10.24
C VAL A 38 -14.42 10.74 10.42
N PRO A 39 -15.26 10.44 9.42
CA PRO A 39 -16.69 10.44 9.62
C PRO A 39 -17.03 9.29 10.55
N ASN A 40 -17.44 9.63 11.77
CA ASN A 40 -18.04 8.72 12.74
C ASN A 40 -19.39 8.23 12.18
N ASN A 41 -19.34 7.23 11.29
CA ASN A 41 -20.48 6.41 10.98
C ASN A 41 -20.26 5.11 11.74
N ASP A 42 -20.92 4.98 12.89
CA ASP A 42 -21.21 3.67 13.45
C ASP A 42 -22.12 2.96 12.44
N PRO A 43 -21.66 1.95 11.70
CA PRO A 43 -22.58 1.14 10.92
C PRO A 43 -23.28 0.22 11.93
N GLU A 44 -24.58 0.44 12.11
CA GLU A 44 -25.47 -0.53 12.72
C GLU A 44 -25.14 -1.91 12.17
N ILE A 45 -24.87 -2.82 13.10
CA ILE A 45 -24.57 -4.22 12.88
C ILE A 45 -25.81 -4.83 12.21
N ASN A 46 -25.82 -4.83 10.88
CA ASN A 46 -26.78 -5.60 10.12
C ASN A 46 -26.01 -6.52 9.19
N GLU A 47 -26.06 -7.80 9.57
CA GLU A 47 -25.87 -8.97 8.73
C GLU A 47 -24.46 -9.15 8.15
N GLY A 48 -23.72 -10.09 8.75
CA GLY A 48 -22.32 -10.37 8.43
C GLY A 48 -22.08 -10.77 6.97
N GLY A 49 -21.74 -9.79 6.14
CA GLY A 49 -21.26 -10.01 4.78
C GLY A 49 -20.57 -8.79 4.19
N ILE A 50 -19.70 -9.02 3.20
CA ILE A 50 -19.01 -7.93 2.49
C ILE A 50 -19.87 -7.46 1.32
N HIS A 51 -20.22 -6.18 1.32
CA HIS A 51 -20.91 -5.51 0.22
C HIS A 51 -19.88 -4.85 -0.72
N LEU A 52 -19.89 -5.16 -2.01
CA LEU A 52 -19.04 -4.48 -3.00
C LEU A 52 -19.49 -3.04 -3.29
N PHE A 53 -20.80 -2.78 -3.15
CA PHE A 53 -21.41 -1.47 -3.31
C PHE A 53 -22.46 -1.26 -2.22
N LYS A 54 -22.69 0.00 -1.83
CA LYS A 54 -23.58 0.37 -0.70
C LYS A 54 -24.98 -0.26 -0.76
N ASN A 55 -25.53 -0.43 -1.96
CA ASN A 55 -26.89 -0.96 -2.17
C ASN A 55 -26.89 -2.33 -2.88
N ALA A 56 -25.73 -2.97 -3.04
CA ALA A 56 -25.66 -4.29 -3.65
C ALA A 56 -25.92 -5.39 -2.60
N PRO A 57 -26.49 -6.54 -3.00
CA PRO A 57 -26.59 -7.67 -2.11
C PRO A 57 -25.19 -8.12 -1.63
N PRO A 58 -25.09 -8.68 -0.40
CA PRO A 58 -23.82 -9.16 0.12
C PRO A 58 -23.19 -10.19 -0.83
N GLY A 59 -22.00 -9.90 -1.33
CA GLY A 59 -21.32 -10.79 -2.28
C GLY A 59 -20.59 -11.95 -1.59
N ILE A 60 -20.29 -11.77 -0.31
CA ILE A 60 -19.61 -12.75 0.53
C ILE A 60 -20.37 -12.78 1.86
N VAL A 61 -21.03 -13.89 2.17
CA VAL A 61 -21.72 -14.13 3.44
C VAL A 61 -20.75 -14.88 4.35
N PHE A 62 -20.53 -14.39 5.57
CA PHE A 62 -19.74 -15.14 6.54
C PHE A 62 -20.63 -16.20 7.19
N ASP A 63 -20.50 -17.46 6.78
CA ASP A 63 -21.07 -18.57 7.55
C ASP A 63 -20.37 -18.61 8.91
N HIS A 64 -21.12 -18.38 9.99
CA HIS A 64 -20.61 -18.33 11.36
C HIS A 64 -20.26 -19.74 11.91
N ILE A 65 -20.17 -20.74 11.03
CA ILE A 65 -20.12 -22.16 11.43
C ILE A 65 -18.74 -22.55 11.99
N ASP A 66 -17.70 -21.77 11.72
CA ASP A 66 -16.37 -21.99 12.31
C ASP A 66 -15.82 -20.74 13.00
N GLU A 67 -16.62 -20.12 13.88
CA GLU A 67 -16.03 -19.39 15.01
C GLU A 67 -15.29 -20.41 15.90
N LEU A 68 -14.10 -20.83 15.47
CA LEU A 68 -13.11 -21.44 16.34
C LEU A 68 -12.86 -20.43 17.45
N GLN A 69 -13.57 -20.61 18.58
CA GLN A 69 -13.46 -19.69 19.71
C GLN A 69 -11.97 -19.43 19.95
N PRO A 70 -11.51 -18.16 19.86
CA PRO A 70 -10.12 -17.86 20.13
C PRO A 70 -9.80 -18.44 21.51
N PRO A 71 -8.67 -19.15 21.66
CA PRO A 71 -8.37 -19.89 22.88
C PRO A 71 -8.55 -18.97 24.10
N ARG A 72 -9.65 -19.16 24.83
CA ARG A 72 -10.06 -18.31 25.96
C ARG A 72 -9.02 -18.30 27.07
N LYS A 73 -8.15 -19.31 27.09
CA LYS A 73 -7.03 -19.42 28.02
C LYS A 73 -5.79 -18.82 27.38
N ARG A 74 -5.26 -17.76 28.00
CA ARG A 74 -3.92 -17.27 27.71
C ARG A 74 -2.93 -18.43 27.84
N PRO A 75 -2.04 -18.67 26.86
CA PRO A 75 -1.00 -19.66 27.02
C PRO A 75 -0.19 -19.30 28.26
N ARG A 76 -0.04 -20.25 29.19
CA ARG A 76 0.88 -20.09 30.33
C ARG A 76 2.29 -20.23 29.79
N ILE A 77 2.83 -19.14 29.23
CA ILE A 77 4.25 -19.00 28.94
C ILE A 77 4.93 -18.94 30.30
N LEU A 78 5.41 -20.09 30.77
CA LEU A 78 6.27 -20.12 31.94
C LEU A 78 7.55 -19.38 31.54
N PRO A 79 8.08 -18.47 32.38
CA PRO A 79 9.40 -17.93 32.14
C PRO A 79 10.36 -19.12 31.98
N GLY A 80 10.96 -19.21 30.81
CA GLY A 80 11.83 -20.31 30.45
C GLY A 80 13.02 -20.38 31.40
N LYS A 81 13.68 -21.54 31.42
CA LYS A 81 14.92 -21.72 32.17
C LYS A 81 15.88 -20.56 31.84
N GLU A 82 16.43 -19.95 32.88
CA GLU A 82 17.26 -18.75 32.79
C GLU A 82 18.34 -18.94 31.71
N ILE A 83 18.24 -18.14 30.65
CA ILE A 83 19.09 -18.27 29.49
C ILE A 83 20.38 -17.54 29.79
N ASP A 84 21.46 -18.30 29.99
CA ASP A 84 22.79 -17.72 30.10
C ASP A 84 23.22 -17.14 28.75
N GLN A 85 23.21 -15.81 28.63
CA GLN A 85 23.65 -15.10 27.42
C GLN A 85 25.13 -15.34 27.09
N LYS A 86 25.96 -15.72 28.07
CA LYS A 86 27.38 -16.04 27.87
C LYS A 86 27.58 -17.48 27.40
N SER A 87 26.55 -18.33 27.51
CA SER A 87 26.57 -19.73 27.09
C SER A 87 26.93 -19.88 25.62
N LYS A 88 27.79 -20.86 25.34
CA LYS A 88 28.14 -21.25 23.97
C LYS A 88 26.91 -21.70 23.17
N LYS A 89 25.93 -22.35 23.82
CA LYS A 89 24.70 -22.80 23.16
C LYS A 89 23.85 -21.61 22.69
N PHE A 90 23.73 -20.58 23.53
CA PHE A 90 23.00 -19.36 23.19
C PHE A 90 23.65 -18.62 22.02
N LYS A 91 24.96 -18.39 22.07
CA LYS A 91 25.70 -17.74 20.97
C LYS A 91 25.56 -18.50 19.65
N ARG A 92 25.64 -19.83 19.68
CA ARG A 92 25.48 -20.68 18.48
C ARG A 92 24.07 -20.60 17.89
N GLN A 93 23.03 -20.53 18.74
CA GLN A 93 21.65 -20.33 18.29
C GLN A 93 21.46 -18.98 17.61
N ILE A 94 21.99 -17.90 18.19
CA ILE A 94 21.92 -16.57 17.58
C ILE A 94 22.69 -16.52 16.25
N GLN A 95 23.90 -17.08 16.19
CA GLN A 95 24.69 -17.17 14.96
C GLN A 95 24.03 -18.02 13.88
N SER A 96 23.27 -19.06 14.24
CA SER A 96 22.55 -19.88 13.25
C SER A 96 21.34 -19.20 12.63
N VAL A 97 20.81 -18.17 13.30
CA VAL A 97 19.62 -17.42 12.85
C VAL A 97 20.02 -16.10 12.20
N ALA A 98 21.16 -15.53 12.58
CA ALA A 98 21.68 -14.31 12.01
C ALA A 98 22.03 -14.52 10.53
N VAL A 99 21.36 -13.77 9.66
CA VAL A 99 21.75 -13.62 8.25
C VAL A 99 22.87 -12.59 8.18
N ASP A 100 23.91 -12.88 7.41
CA ASP A 100 25.01 -11.96 7.22
C ASP A 100 24.53 -10.66 6.56
N ALA A 101 24.87 -9.52 7.15
CA ALA A 101 24.43 -8.21 6.67
C ALA A 101 24.92 -7.94 5.23
N GLU A 102 26.08 -8.47 4.86
CA GLU A 102 26.63 -8.35 3.52
C GLU A 102 25.74 -9.03 2.47
N ASP A 103 25.18 -10.20 2.79
CA ASP A 103 24.29 -10.93 1.89
C ASP A 103 22.99 -10.16 1.63
N ILE A 104 22.44 -9.52 2.66
CA ILE A 104 21.25 -8.67 2.54
C ILE A 104 21.55 -7.47 1.64
N MET A 105 22.68 -6.81 1.87
CA MET A 105 23.10 -5.65 1.07
C MET A 105 23.42 -6.03 -0.38
N ALA A 106 24.06 -7.17 -0.60
CA ALA A 106 24.32 -7.71 -1.93
C ALA A 106 23.01 -8.06 -2.67
N ALA A 107 22.07 -8.73 -2.00
CA ALA A 107 20.76 -9.05 -2.54
C ALA A 107 19.97 -7.77 -2.92
N ALA A 108 19.99 -6.76 -2.05
CA ALA A 108 19.36 -5.47 -2.32
C ALA A 108 19.97 -4.78 -3.54
N ARG A 109 21.31 -4.71 -3.64
CA ARG A 109 22.00 -4.13 -4.81
C ARG A 109 21.65 -4.87 -6.09
N ASN A 110 21.66 -6.21 -6.07
CA ASN A 110 21.31 -7.03 -7.22
C ASN A 110 19.86 -6.81 -7.67
N ALA A 111 18.92 -6.71 -6.72
CA ALA A 111 17.53 -6.41 -7.02
C ALA A 111 17.36 -5.02 -7.66
N CYS A 112 18.05 -4.01 -7.11
CA CYS A 112 18.07 -2.66 -7.68
C CYS A 112 18.62 -2.66 -9.11
N GLN A 113 19.79 -3.26 -9.34
CA GLN A 113 20.40 -3.36 -10.67
C GLN A 113 19.48 -4.05 -11.69
N LYS A 114 18.83 -5.15 -11.29
CA LYS A 114 17.86 -5.85 -12.15
C LYS A 114 16.67 -4.96 -12.52
N SER A 115 16.17 -4.19 -11.57
CA SER A 115 15.06 -3.26 -11.82
C SER A 115 15.45 -2.12 -12.76
N LEU A 116 16.66 -1.57 -12.60
CA LEU A 116 17.22 -0.53 -13.47
C LEU A 116 17.37 -1.03 -14.91
N ALA A 117 18.00 -2.20 -15.11
CA ALA A 117 18.14 -2.80 -16.44
C ALA A 117 16.78 -3.03 -17.12
N ARG A 118 15.76 -3.43 -16.35
CA ARG A 118 14.39 -3.59 -16.87
C ARG A 118 13.76 -2.27 -17.29
N LEU A 119 14.01 -1.19 -16.54
CA LEU A 119 13.50 0.14 -16.87
C LEU A 119 14.19 0.68 -18.13
N GLU A 120 15.51 0.60 -18.20
CA GLU A 120 16.29 1.01 -19.36
C GLU A 120 15.89 0.24 -20.62
N GLY A 121 15.63 -1.06 -20.50
CA GLY A 121 15.12 -1.88 -21.61
C GLY A 121 13.74 -1.43 -22.11
N LYS A 122 12.84 -1.03 -21.21
CA LYS A 122 11.53 -0.47 -21.59
C LYS A 122 11.67 0.89 -22.26
N ASP A 123 12.53 1.76 -21.75
CA ASP A 123 12.78 3.08 -22.32
C ASP A 123 13.42 2.98 -23.71
N ALA A 124 14.38 2.07 -23.88
CA ALA A 124 14.98 1.79 -25.18
C ALA A 124 13.95 1.24 -26.18
N ALA A 125 13.08 0.32 -25.74
CA ALA A 125 12.00 -0.21 -26.57
C ALA A 125 10.99 0.88 -26.97
N ALA A 126 10.60 1.75 -26.03
CA ALA A 126 9.71 2.88 -26.29
C ALA A 126 10.32 3.86 -27.29
N LYS A 127 11.61 4.21 -27.12
CA LYS A 127 12.35 5.06 -28.07
C LYS A 127 12.44 4.44 -29.46
N ALA A 128 12.70 3.13 -29.55
CA ALA A 128 12.74 2.42 -30.83
C ALA A 128 11.36 2.35 -31.50
N ALA A 129 10.28 2.19 -30.74
CA ALA A 129 8.92 2.24 -31.25
C ALA A 129 8.54 3.64 -31.76
N ALA A 130 8.89 4.69 -31.01
CA ALA A 130 8.69 6.08 -31.42
C ALA A 130 9.40 6.38 -32.75
N LYS A 131 10.67 5.97 -32.89
CA LYS A 131 11.42 6.15 -34.15
C LYS A 131 10.76 5.43 -35.33
N ARG A 132 10.33 4.18 -35.15
CA ARG A 132 9.61 3.45 -36.22
C ARG A 132 8.32 4.14 -36.62
N GLU A 133 7.58 4.68 -35.66
CA GLU A 133 6.35 5.41 -35.96
C GLU A 133 6.63 6.73 -36.66
N GLU A 134 7.67 7.47 -36.25
CA GLU A 134 8.12 8.69 -36.95
C GLU A 134 8.52 8.41 -38.40
N GLU A 135 9.28 7.34 -38.65
CA GLU A 135 9.65 6.88 -40.00
C GLU A 135 8.42 6.51 -40.83
N ARG A 136 7.46 5.78 -40.23
CA ARG A 136 6.20 5.42 -40.89
C ARG A 136 5.37 6.66 -41.23
N VAL A 137 5.30 7.63 -40.31
CA VAL A 137 4.60 8.90 -40.52
C VAL A 137 5.30 9.74 -41.60
N ALA A 138 6.64 9.76 -41.62
CA ALA A 138 7.41 10.46 -42.65
C ALA A 138 7.17 9.85 -44.04
N GLU A 139 7.15 8.52 -44.16
CA GLU A 139 6.86 7.85 -45.43
C GLU A 139 5.41 8.12 -45.89
N LEU A 140 4.44 8.10 -44.98
CA LEU A 140 3.07 8.50 -45.30
C LEU A 140 2.96 9.97 -45.73
N LYS A 141 3.70 10.87 -45.09
CA LYS A 141 3.80 12.28 -45.50
C LYS A 141 4.40 12.41 -46.90
N ARG A 142 5.41 11.60 -47.24
CA ARG A 142 6.03 11.57 -48.58
C ARG A 142 5.04 11.11 -49.67
N ILE A 143 4.25 10.08 -49.40
CA ILE A 143 3.31 9.50 -50.39
C ILE A 143 2.03 10.33 -50.55
N ARG A 144 1.42 10.83 -49.45
CA ARG A 144 0.10 11.50 -49.46
C ARG A 144 0.15 13.03 -49.31
N GLY A 145 1.31 13.62 -48.99
CA GLY A 145 1.45 15.05 -48.67
C GLY A 145 0.86 15.45 -47.31
N GLU A 146 0.86 16.74 -46.97
CA GLU A 146 0.41 17.26 -45.65
C GLU A 146 -1.11 17.44 -45.51
N ARG A 147 -1.88 17.25 -46.60
CA ARG A 147 -3.30 17.64 -46.67
C ARG A 147 -4.24 16.77 -45.81
N TRP A 148 -3.81 15.56 -45.44
CA TRP A 148 -4.64 14.62 -44.67
C TRP A 148 -4.61 14.89 -43.16
N LEU A 149 -3.53 15.46 -42.61
CA LEU A 149 -3.36 15.70 -41.17
C LEU A 149 -4.41 16.68 -40.60
N PRO A 150 -4.70 17.84 -41.22
CA PRO A 150 -5.77 18.72 -40.75
C PRO A 150 -7.17 18.09 -40.89
N SER A 151 -7.38 17.23 -41.88
CA SER A 151 -8.67 16.54 -42.04
C SER A 151 -8.90 15.47 -40.98
N ILE A 152 -7.88 14.67 -40.64
CA ILE A 152 -7.95 13.71 -39.53
C ILE A 152 -8.04 14.42 -38.18
N ALA A 153 -7.33 15.53 -37.97
CA ALA A 153 -7.47 16.33 -36.75
C ALA A 153 -8.91 16.86 -36.58
N ARG A 154 -9.54 17.34 -37.66
CA ARG A 154 -10.96 17.74 -37.66
C ARG A 154 -11.90 16.56 -37.42
N GLU A 155 -11.59 15.39 -37.97
CA GLU A 155 -12.36 14.17 -37.76
C GLU A 155 -12.27 13.66 -36.32
N MET A 156 -11.07 13.62 -35.73
CA MET A 156 -10.86 13.26 -34.32
C MET A 156 -11.54 14.25 -33.36
N GLN A 157 -11.53 15.55 -33.66
CA GLN A 157 -12.27 16.55 -32.89
C GLN A 157 -13.78 16.33 -32.96
N ARG A 158 -14.33 16.05 -34.15
CA ARG A 158 -15.76 15.73 -34.31
C ARG A 158 -16.14 14.47 -33.55
N ASN A 159 -15.37 13.39 -33.69
CA ASN A 159 -15.64 12.12 -33.01
C ASN A 159 -15.55 12.24 -31.47
N SER A 160 -14.65 13.09 -30.95
CA SER A 160 -14.57 13.42 -29.52
C SER A 160 -15.80 14.25 -29.06
N HIS A 161 -16.24 15.21 -29.87
CA HIS A 161 -17.47 15.97 -29.62
C HIS A 161 -18.71 15.07 -29.62
N ASP A 162 -18.81 14.14 -30.57
CA ASP A 162 -19.93 13.21 -30.70
C ASP A 162 -19.99 12.21 -29.53
N CYS A 163 -18.84 11.72 -29.05
CA CYS A 163 -18.76 10.93 -27.81
C CYS A 163 -19.17 11.71 -26.56
N ASN A 164 -18.87 13.01 -26.50
CA ASN A 164 -19.33 13.88 -25.41
C ASN A 164 -20.84 14.19 -25.51
N LEU A 165 -21.38 14.39 -26.71
CA LEU A 165 -22.81 14.56 -26.96
C LEU A 165 -23.61 13.32 -26.55
N LEU A 166 -23.12 12.11 -26.88
CA LEU A 166 -23.73 10.86 -26.43
C LEU A 166 -23.65 10.67 -24.90
N ARG A 167 -22.56 11.12 -24.26
CA ARG A 167 -22.42 11.09 -22.80
C ARG A 167 -23.39 12.05 -22.08
N HIS A 168 -23.79 13.15 -22.72
CA HIS A 168 -24.79 14.11 -22.20
C HIS A 168 -26.24 13.83 -22.62
N SER A 169 -26.48 12.96 -23.60
CA SER A 169 -27.82 12.58 -24.08
C SER A 169 -28.45 11.40 -23.30
N LEU A 170 -27.67 10.73 -22.45
CA LEU A 170 -28.08 9.57 -21.66
C LEU A 170 -28.79 9.80 -20.31
N PRO A 171 -29.19 11.02 -19.86
CA PRO A 171 -30.01 11.14 -18.64
C PRO A 171 -31.52 11.41 -18.89
N LEU A 172 -32.05 11.21 -20.10
CA LEU A 172 -33.48 11.45 -20.38
C LEU A 172 -34.38 10.21 -20.51
N LEU A 173 -33.84 8.99 -20.47
CA LEU A 173 -34.69 7.78 -20.55
C LEU A 173 -34.94 7.06 -19.20
N GLU A 174 -34.31 7.49 -18.09
CA GLU A 174 -34.54 6.89 -16.76
C GLU A 174 -35.54 7.64 -15.87
N ARG A 175 -36.23 8.67 -16.40
CA ARG A 175 -37.29 9.40 -15.65
C ARG A 175 -38.73 8.99 -15.99
N SER A 176 -38.93 8.00 -16.86
CA SER A 176 -40.28 7.57 -17.25
C SER A 176 -40.80 6.31 -16.55
N ILE A 177 -40.07 5.78 -15.55
CA ILE A 177 -40.54 4.65 -14.73
C ILE A 177 -40.55 5.08 -13.26
N LYS A 178 -41.53 5.90 -12.89
CA LYS A 178 -42.10 6.01 -11.53
C LYS A 178 -43.51 6.55 -11.65
#